data_AF-A0A836QLU1-F1
#
_entry.id   AF-A0A836QLU1-F1
#
_cell.length_a   1.000
_cell.length_b   1.000
_cell.length_c   1.000
_cell.angle_alpha   90.00
_cell.angle_beta   90.00
_cell.angle_gamma   90.00
#
_symmetry.space_group_name_H-M   'P 1'
#
loop_
_entity.id
_entity.type
_entity.pdbx_description
1 polymer ?
#
loop_
_entity_poly.entity_id
_entity_poly.type
_entity_poly.pdbx_seq_one_letter_code
_entity_poly.pdbx_strand_id
1 'polypeptide(L)'
;MLDAAEPAARQDLTIAHHIASEGRALVICINKWDQVTRQTATHQAFTRQIQSSLPQLRGVPLVACSAITGSGIDPLMTAVFTAYEQWGRHLPTAALNRWLEAAVAHHPPPLAKGRVVKLRYITQFATRPPRFTVFVNRPKAIPDSYLRYLVNELRTGFNLTGVPIRLLTRAGKNPYTKN
;
A
#
# COMPACT_ATOMS: atom_id res chain seq x y z
N MET A 1 -0.68 14.92 10.97
CA MET A 1 -1.44 16.05 10.39
C MET A 1 -0.43 16.98 9.76
N LEU A 2 -0.81 17.67 8.70
CA LEU A 2 0.03 18.66 8.01
C LEU A 2 -0.63 20.03 8.08
N ASP A 3 0.16 21.09 8.08
CA ASP A 3 -0.36 22.46 8.00
C ASP A 3 -0.61 22.82 6.53
N ALA A 4 -1.75 23.46 6.23
CA ALA A 4 -2.06 23.93 4.88
C ALA A 4 -1.23 25.17 4.48
N ALA A 5 -0.73 25.95 5.44
CA ALA A 5 0.05 27.15 5.17
C ALA A 5 1.54 26.85 4.92
N GLU A 6 2.02 25.67 5.33
CA GLU A 6 3.44 25.32 5.28
C GLU A 6 3.68 24.11 4.35
N PRO A 7 4.77 24.11 3.57
CA PRO A 7 5.19 22.91 2.85
C PRO A 7 5.50 21.77 3.82
N ALA A 8 5.20 20.53 3.41
CA ALA A 8 5.54 19.35 4.20
C ALA A 8 7.05 19.33 4.53
N ALA A 9 7.35 19.31 5.83
CA ALA A 9 8.72 19.35 6.32
C ALA A 9 9.39 17.97 6.18
N ARG A 10 10.73 17.95 6.20
CA ARG A 10 11.50 16.69 6.21
C ARG A 10 11.10 15.75 7.36
N GLN A 11 10.68 16.33 8.49
CA GLN A 11 10.20 15.58 9.65
C GLN A 11 8.89 14.84 9.35
N ASP A 12 7.95 15.47 8.65
CA ASP A 12 6.70 14.83 8.24
C ASP A 12 6.95 13.61 7.35
N LEU A 13 7.92 13.73 6.43
CA LEU A 13 8.33 12.60 5.58
C LEU A 13 8.90 11.44 6.40
N THR A 14 9.69 11.77 7.42
CA THR A 14 10.32 10.79 8.31
C THR A 14 9.28 10.05 9.14
N ILE A 15 8.31 10.78 9.70
CA ILE A 15 7.21 10.22 10.47
C ILE A 15 6.34 9.33 9.57
N ALA A 16 5.98 9.79 8.38
CA ALA A 16 5.20 9.00 7.44
C ALA A 16 5.93 7.72 7.01
N HIS A 17 7.24 7.77 6.81
CA HIS A 17 8.06 6.58 6.55
C HIS A 17 8.02 5.60 7.72
N HIS A 18 8.14 6.09 8.96
CA HIS A 18 8.08 5.26 10.17
C HIS A 18 6.73 4.55 10.32
N ILE A 19 5.62 5.27 10.09
CA ILE A 19 4.27 4.70 10.11
C ILE A 19 4.13 3.58 9.06
N ALA A 20 4.64 3.82 7.86
CA ALA A 20 4.59 2.85 6.76
C ALA A 20 5.49 1.62 7.02
N SER A 21 6.65 1.79 7.68
CA SER A 21 7.57 0.70 8.01
C SER A 21 7.00 -0.21 9.12
N GLU A 22 6.33 0.37 10.12
CA GLU A 22 5.54 -0.38 11.11
C GLU A 22 4.34 -1.12 10.51
N GLY A 23 3.88 -0.70 9.32
CA GLY A 23 2.75 -1.30 8.64
C GLY A 23 1.40 -0.83 9.16
N ARG A 24 1.32 0.41 9.66
CA ARG A 24 0.07 1.06 10.07
C ARG A 24 -0.66 1.66 8.88
N ALA A 25 -1.99 1.62 8.90
CA ALA A 25 -2.79 2.44 7.99
C ALA A 25 -2.59 3.93 8.31
N LEU A 26 -2.48 4.75 7.27
CA LEU A 26 -2.28 6.19 7.40
C LEU A 26 -3.44 6.91 6.73
N VAL A 27 -3.89 7.99 7.37
CA VAL A 27 -4.77 9.02 6.79
C VAL A 27 -4.14 10.36 7.11
N ILE A 28 -4.07 11.25 6.13
CA ILE A 28 -3.43 12.56 6.27
C ILE A 28 -4.52 13.62 6.35
N CYS A 29 -4.62 14.31 7.49
CA CYS A 29 -5.43 15.52 7.64
C CYS A 29 -4.57 16.75 7.42
N ILE A 30 -4.98 17.59 6.46
CA ILE A 30 -4.40 18.89 6.13
C ILE A 30 -5.19 19.94 6.91
N ASN A 31 -4.62 20.41 8.01
CA ASN A 31 -5.26 21.32 8.94
C ASN A 31 -5.11 22.79 8.51
N LYS A 32 -5.90 23.67 9.12
CA LYS A 32 -5.98 25.12 8.82
C LYS A 32 -6.48 25.42 7.40
N TRP A 33 -7.31 24.54 6.85
CA TRP A 33 -7.83 24.72 5.49
C TRP A 33 -8.71 25.96 5.33
N ASP A 34 -9.22 26.52 6.43
CA ASP A 34 -9.92 27.82 6.47
C ASP A 34 -9.03 29.01 6.02
N GLN A 35 -7.71 28.88 6.14
CA GLN A 35 -6.75 29.91 5.75
C GLN A 35 -6.37 29.83 4.26
N VAL A 36 -6.74 28.74 3.57
CA VAL A 36 -6.41 28.54 2.15
C VAL A 36 -7.42 29.28 1.28
N THR A 37 -6.97 30.31 0.57
CA THR A 37 -7.83 30.98 -0.41
C THR A 37 -7.81 30.26 -1.76
N ARG A 38 -8.93 30.35 -2.51
CA ARG A 38 -9.11 29.69 -3.83
C ARG A 38 -8.05 30.05 -4.87
N GLN A 39 -7.36 31.18 -4.72
CA GLN A 39 -6.31 31.64 -5.64
C GLN A 39 -4.93 31.03 -5.31
N THR A 40 -4.69 30.63 -4.05
CA THR A 40 -3.37 30.22 -3.57
C THR A 40 -3.11 28.73 -3.80
N ALA A 41 -4.11 27.87 -3.60
CA ALA A 41 -3.97 26.44 -3.85
C ALA A 41 -5.32 25.70 -3.91
N THR A 42 -5.44 24.75 -4.83
CA THR A 42 -6.56 23.80 -4.85
C THR A 42 -6.18 22.56 -4.03
N HIS A 43 -7.15 21.92 -3.38
CA HIS A 43 -6.98 20.61 -2.74
C HIS A 43 -6.24 19.61 -3.63
N GLN A 44 -6.54 19.61 -4.93
CA GLN A 44 -5.89 18.74 -5.91
C GLN A 44 -4.39 19.05 -6.11
N ALA A 45 -3.97 20.32 -6.02
CA ALA A 45 -2.57 20.71 -6.12
C ALA A 45 -1.78 20.22 -4.91
N PHE A 46 -2.33 20.40 -3.70
CA PHE A 46 -1.78 19.83 -2.47
C PHE A 46 -1.65 18.31 -2.54
N THR A 47 -2.70 17.62 -2.98
CA THR A 47 -2.66 16.16 -3.14
C THR A 47 -1.56 15.72 -4.10
N ARG A 48 -1.40 16.41 -5.24
CA ARG A 48 -0.32 16.11 -6.20
C ARG A 48 1.06 16.35 -5.60
N GLN A 49 1.26 17.47 -4.91
CA GLN A 49 2.53 17.81 -4.26
C GLN A 49 2.92 16.77 -3.20
N ILE A 50 1.95 16.33 -2.38
CA ILE A 50 2.19 15.31 -1.36
C ILE A 50 2.53 13.99 -2.03
N GLN A 51 1.78 13.58 -3.05
CA GLN A 51 2.02 12.33 -3.76
C GLN A 51 3.37 12.30 -4.52
N SER A 52 3.83 13.45 -5.02
CA SER A 52 5.16 13.55 -5.66
C SER A 52 6.29 13.53 -4.64
N SER A 53 6.12 14.19 -3.49
CA SER A 53 7.11 14.23 -2.41
C SER A 53 7.16 12.93 -1.61
N LEU A 54 6.06 12.18 -1.58
CA LEU A 54 5.88 10.94 -0.84
C LEU A 54 5.31 9.82 -1.73
N PRO A 55 6.09 9.28 -2.68
CA PRO A 55 5.63 8.21 -3.57
C PRO A 55 5.11 6.97 -2.82
N GLN A 56 5.69 6.68 -1.64
CA GLN A 56 5.30 5.58 -0.76
C GLN A 56 3.90 5.74 -0.14
N LEU A 57 3.36 6.97 -0.11
CA LEU A 57 2.01 7.27 0.38
C LEU A 57 0.99 7.36 -0.75
N ARG A 58 1.33 6.87 -1.94
CA ARG A 58 0.39 6.82 -3.06
C ARG A 58 -0.89 6.08 -2.64
N GLY A 59 -2.02 6.77 -2.80
CA GLY A 59 -3.34 6.25 -2.46
C GLY A 59 -3.75 6.44 -0.99
N VAL A 60 -2.87 6.98 -0.13
CA VAL A 60 -3.25 7.38 1.24
C VAL A 60 -4.31 8.48 1.15
N PRO A 61 -5.43 8.37 1.88
CA PRO A 61 -6.45 9.41 1.91
C PRO A 61 -5.88 10.73 2.46
N LEU A 62 -6.09 11.81 1.70
CA LEU A 62 -5.83 13.19 2.12
C LEU A 62 -7.18 13.87 2.35
N VAL A 63 -7.36 14.44 3.53
CA VAL A 63 -8.58 15.13 3.93
C VAL A 63 -8.22 16.53 4.43
N ALA A 64 -8.83 17.55 3.85
CA ALA A 64 -8.75 18.91 4.35
C ALA A 64 -9.66 19.08 5.58
N CYS A 65 -9.13 19.71 6.62
CA CYS A 65 -9.76 19.88 7.91
C CYS A 65 -9.44 21.28 8.46
N SER A 66 -10.33 21.82 9.30
CA SER A 66 -10.09 23.04 10.07
C SER A 66 -10.49 22.78 11.52
N ALA A 67 -9.50 22.63 12.39
CA ALA A 67 -9.75 22.37 13.80
C ALA A 67 -10.52 23.50 14.52
N ILE A 68 -10.40 24.75 14.03
CA ILE A 68 -11.08 25.91 14.61
C ILE A 68 -12.57 25.90 14.25
N THR A 69 -12.90 25.63 12.99
CA THR A 69 -14.28 25.66 12.51
C THR A 69 -15.01 24.33 12.67
N GLY A 70 -14.27 23.24 12.92
CA GLY A 70 -14.78 21.87 12.92
C GLY A 70 -15.02 21.30 11.51
N SER A 71 -14.77 22.08 10.45
CA SER A 71 -14.98 21.65 9.07
C SER A 71 -14.04 20.50 8.70
N GLY A 72 -14.56 19.50 7.99
CA GLY A 72 -13.78 18.37 7.48
C GLY A 72 -13.55 17.24 8.49
N ILE A 73 -14.09 17.31 9.70
CA ILE A 73 -13.98 16.23 10.71
C ILE A 73 -14.75 14.97 10.28
N ASP A 74 -16.01 15.08 9.83
CA ASP A 74 -16.79 13.90 9.42
C ASP A 74 -16.17 13.17 8.20
N PRO A 75 -15.73 13.87 7.13
CA PRO A 75 -14.97 13.26 6.04
C PRO A 75 -13.68 12.59 6.52
N LEU A 76 -12.99 13.19 7.50
CA LEU A 76 -11.77 12.62 8.08
C LEU A 76 -12.07 11.29 8.78
N MET A 77 -13.10 11.27 9.64
CA MET A 77 -13.50 10.04 10.33
C MET A 77 -13.96 8.96 9.36
N THR A 78 -14.70 9.34 8.31
CA THR A 78 -15.09 8.42 7.23
C THR A 78 -13.87 7.80 6.55
N ALA A 79 -12.85 8.60 6.24
CA ALA A 79 -11.61 8.12 5.66
C ALA A 79 -10.85 7.18 6.61
N VAL A 80 -10.84 7.47 7.92
CA VAL A 80 -10.21 6.62 8.94
C VAL A 80 -10.89 5.24 9.01
N PHE A 81 -12.22 5.19 9.07
CA PHE A 81 -12.94 3.92 9.09
C PHE A 81 -12.74 3.12 7.80
N THR A 82 -12.78 3.78 6.65
CA THR A 82 -12.51 3.15 5.34
C THR A 82 -11.11 2.56 5.29
N ALA A 83 -10.09 3.32 5.73
CA ALA A 83 -8.71 2.84 5.77
C ALA A 83 -8.54 1.68 6.75
N TYR A 84 -9.23 1.69 7.89
CA TYR A 84 -9.22 0.60 8.87
C TYR A 84 -9.83 -0.69 8.32
N GLU A 85 -10.96 -0.61 7.62
CA GLU A 85 -11.60 -1.75 6.97
C GLU A 85 -10.67 -2.38 5.91
N GLN A 86 -10.08 -1.55 5.04
CA GLN A 86 -9.12 -2.02 4.04
C GLN A 86 -7.87 -2.62 4.66
N TRP A 87 -7.35 -1.98 5.71
CA TRP A 87 -6.18 -2.45 6.46
C TRP A 87 -6.45 -3.73 7.24
N GLY A 88 -7.70 -4.05 7.56
CA GLY A 88 -8.10 -5.27 8.25
C GLY A 88 -8.66 -6.37 7.35
N ARG A 89 -8.72 -6.14 6.03
CA ARG A 89 -9.46 -7.01 5.11
C ARG A 89 -8.85 -8.40 5.03
N HIS A 90 -9.69 -9.42 5.19
CA HIS A 90 -9.35 -10.81 4.88
C HIS A 90 -9.76 -11.13 3.43
N LEU A 91 -8.86 -11.77 2.69
CA LEU A 91 -9.05 -12.17 1.31
C LEU A 91 -9.07 -13.69 1.20
N PRO A 92 -10.15 -14.30 0.69
CA PRO A 92 -10.24 -15.74 0.52
C PRO A 92 -9.12 -16.27 -0.35
N THR A 93 -8.50 -17.36 0.08
CA THR A 93 -7.33 -17.90 -0.61
C THR A 93 -7.65 -18.34 -2.05
N ALA A 94 -8.85 -18.84 -2.33
CA ALA A 94 -9.27 -19.16 -3.70
C ALA A 94 -9.28 -17.92 -4.62
N ALA A 95 -9.73 -16.77 -4.12
CA ALA A 95 -9.71 -15.52 -4.89
C ALA A 95 -8.27 -15.05 -5.15
N LEU A 96 -7.39 -15.13 -4.15
CA LEU A 96 -5.98 -14.78 -4.29
C LEU A 96 -5.27 -15.65 -5.34
N ASN A 97 -5.54 -16.96 -5.39
CA ASN A 97 -4.87 -17.84 -6.35
C ASN A 97 -5.35 -17.61 -7.79
N ARG A 98 -6.67 -17.42 -8.00
CA ARG A 98 -7.20 -17.01 -9.32
C ARG A 98 -6.60 -15.69 -9.80
N TRP A 99 -6.47 -14.72 -8.89
CA TRP A 99 -5.80 -13.46 -9.19
C TRP A 99 -4.31 -13.67 -9.55
N LEU A 100 -3.59 -14.50 -8.80
CA LEU A 100 -2.17 -14.75 -9.04
C LEU A 100 -1.92 -15.38 -10.42
N GLU A 101 -2.75 -16.34 -10.81
CA GLU A 101 -2.69 -16.97 -12.14
C GLU A 101 -2.90 -15.93 -13.24
N ALA A 102 -3.91 -15.07 -13.11
CA ALA A 102 -4.19 -14.00 -14.08
C ALA A 102 -3.03 -12.98 -14.16
N ALA A 103 -2.49 -12.55 -13.01
CA ALA A 103 -1.36 -11.61 -12.96
C ALA A 103 -0.11 -12.21 -13.63
N VAL A 104 0.21 -13.48 -13.33
CA VAL A 104 1.36 -14.18 -13.94
C VAL A 104 1.17 -14.40 -15.44
N ALA A 105 -0.06 -14.69 -15.89
CA ALA A 105 -0.36 -14.83 -17.31
C ALA A 105 -0.20 -13.50 -18.06
N HIS A 106 -0.64 -12.39 -17.46
CA HIS A 106 -0.52 -11.06 -18.05
C HIS A 106 0.93 -10.56 -18.07
N HIS A 107 1.67 -10.76 -16.98
CA HIS A 107 3.06 -10.37 -16.86
C HIS A 107 3.91 -11.53 -16.32
N PRO A 108 4.46 -12.38 -17.21
CA PRO A 108 5.25 -13.54 -16.79
C PRO A 108 6.52 -13.15 -16.01
N PRO A 109 6.91 -13.93 -14.98
CA PRO A 109 8.12 -13.67 -14.23
C PRO A 109 9.37 -13.87 -15.11
N PRO A 110 10.42 -13.06 -14.92
CA PRO A 110 11.65 -13.20 -15.68
C PRO A 110 12.35 -14.54 -15.38
N LEU A 111 13.09 -15.04 -16.37
CA LEU A 111 13.92 -16.22 -16.20
C LEU A 111 15.06 -15.91 -15.22
N ALA A 112 15.28 -16.82 -14.27
CA ALA A 112 16.43 -16.74 -13.38
C ALA A 112 17.46 -17.79 -13.78
N LYS A 113 18.63 -17.35 -14.24
CA LYS A 113 19.72 -18.23 -14.70
C LYS A 113 19.23 -19.28 -15.71
N GLY A 114 18.44 -18.85 -16.70
CA GLY A 114 17.88 -19.71 -17.75
C GLY A 114 16.75 -20.65 -17.31
N ARG A 115 16.27 -20.55 -16.07
CA ARG A 115 15.16 -21.38 -15.55
C ARG A 115 13.96 -20.53 -15.16
N VAL A 116 12.77 -21.04 -15.48
CA VAL A 116 11.50 -20.40 -15.12
C VAL A 116 11.32 -20.36 -13.59
N VAL A 117 10.99 -19.19 -13.07
CA VAL A 117 10.47 -19.01 -11.71
C VAL A 117 8.98 -19.36 -11.75
N LYS A 118 8.59 -20.40 -10.99
CA LYS A 118 7.19 -20.81 -10.88
C LYS A 118 6.60 -20.30 -9.57
N LEU A 119 5.61 -19.42 -9.66
CA LEU A 119 4.75 -19.01 -8.56
C LEU A 119 3.61 -20.02 -8.47
N ARG A 120 3.50 -20.72 -7.34
CA ARG A 120 2.61 -21.89 -7.22
C ARG A 120 1.30 -21.56 -6.52
N TYR A 121 1.38 -20.79 -5.45
CA TYR A 121 0.26 -20.56 -4.55
C TYR A 121 0.51 -19.29 -3.74
N ILE A 122 -0.57 -18.57 -3.42
CA ILE A 122 -0.54 -17.42 -2.53
C ILE A 122 -1.58 -17.59 -1.42
N THR A 123 -1.27 -17.11 -0.23
CA THR A 123 -2.22 -17.02 0.88
C THR A 123 -1.99 -15.76 1.70
N GLN A 124 -3.04 -15.27 2.36
CA GLN A 124 -2.95 -14.22 3.36
C GLN A 124 -2.82 -14.84 4.75
N PHE A 125 -1.74 -14.55 5.46
CA PHE A 125 -1.47 -15.12 6.79
C PHE A 125 -1.69 -14.13 7.94
N ALA A 126 -1.81 -12.84 7.63
CA ALA A 126 -2.18 -11.82 8.61
C ALA A 126 -2.93 -10.67 7.92
N THR A 127 -3.80 -10.00 8.68
CA THR A 127 -4.64 -8.92 8.16
C THR A 127 -4.11 -7.54 8.43
N ARG A 128 -3.41 -7.27 9.55
CA ARG A 128 -2.99 -5.91 9.95
C ARG A 128 -1.47 -5.79 10.13
N PRO A 129 -0.73 -5.21 9.16
CA PRO A 129 -1.13 -4.98 7.77
C PRO A 129 -1.47 -6.27 7.01
N PRO A 130 -2.10 -6.17 5.82
CA PRO A 130 -2.32 -7.31 4.95
C PRO A 130 -0.98 -7.96 4.59
N ARG A 131 -0.73 -9.17 5.09
CA ARG A 131 0.49 -9.93 4.83
C ARG A 131 0.17 -11.18 4.03
N PHE A 132 0.86 -11.30 2.90
CA PHE A 132 0.73 -12.38 1.96
C PHE A 132 2.04 -13.17 1.87
N THR A 133 1.92 -14.47 1.67
CA THR A 133 3.05 -15.33 1.30
C THR A 133 2.77 -15.96 -0.05
N VAL A 134 3.70 -15.81 -0.99
CA VAL A 134 3.72 -16.52 -2.26
C VAL A 134 4.72 -17.66 -2.17
N PHE A 135 4.25 -18.87 -2.45
CA PHE A 135 5.08 -20.05 -2.54
C PHE A 135 5.65 -20.18 -3.95
N VAL A 136 6.96 -20.21 -4.04
CA VAL A 136 7.70 -20.13 -5.29
C VAL A 136 8.81 -21.18 -5.29
N ASN A 137 9.17 -21.68 -6.47
CA ASN A 137 10.24 -22.69 -6.56
C ASN A 137 11.62 -22.12 -6.19
N ARG A 138 11.87 -20.83 -6.44
CA ARG A 138 13.16 -20.16 -6.21
C ARG A 138 12.93 -18.74 -5.64
N PRO A 139 12.70 -18.59 -4.33
CA PRO A 139 12.32 -17.29 -3.75
C PRO A 139 13.39 -16.22 -3.91
N LYS A 140 14.66 -16.59 -3.75
CA LYS A 140 15.82 -15.68 -3.92
C LYS A 140 16.06 -15.24 -5.37
N ALA A 141 15.34 -15.85 -6.32
CA ALA A 141 15.55 -15.62 -7.74
C ALA A 141 14.52 -14.66 -8.35
N ILE A 142 13.56 -14.19 -7.54
CA ILE A 142 12.52 -13.25 -7.98
C ILE A 142 13.08 -11.84 -7.82
N PRO A 143 13.14 -11.03 -8.89
CA PRO A 143 13.54 -9.64 -8.76
C PRO A 143 12.56 -8.82 -7.93
N ASP A 144 13.06 -7.87 -7.16
CA ASP A 144 12.23 -6.95 -6.37
C ASP A 144 11.27 -6.12 -7.23
N SER A 145 11.62 -5.86 -8.49
CA SER A 145 10.72 -5.22 -9.45
C SER A 145 9.46 -6.05 -9.70
N TYR A 146 9.58 -7.37 -9.81
CA TYR A 146 8.44 -8.27 -10.01
C TYR A 146 7.59 -8.38 -8.73
N LEU A 147 8.22 -8.38 -7.55
CA LEU A 147 7.49 -8.31 -6.28
C LEU A 147 6.71 -6.99 -6.15
N ARG A 148 7.29 -5.86 -6.54
CA ARG A 148 6.60 -4.56 -6.58
C ARG A 148 5.42 -4.57 -7.55
N TYR A 149 5.58 -5.19 -8.71
CA TYR A 149 4.49 -5.42 -9.66
C TYR A 149 3.32 -6.17 -9.00
N LEU A 150 3.58 -7.34 -8.40
CA LEU A 150 2.54 -8.13 -7.73
C LEU A 150 1.86 -7.36 -6.58
N VAL A 151 2.63 -6.61 -5.80
CA VAL A 151 2.06 -5.76 -4.73
C VAL A 151 1.14 -4.69 -5.31
N ASN A 152 1.51 -4.06 -6.43
CA ASN A 152 0.66 -3.05 -7.06
C ASN A 152 -0.62 -3.66 -7.66
N GLU A 153 -0.51 -4.83 -8.28
CA GLU A 153 -1.68 -5.58 -8.78
C GLU A 153 -2.59 -6.07 -7.64
N LEU A 154 -2.04 -6.41 -6.46
CA LEU A 154 -2.86 -6.70 -5.28
C LEU A 154 -3.63 -5.47 -4.81
N ARG A 155 -2.99 -4.28 -4.85
CA ARG A 155 -3.64 -3.02 -4.46
C ARG A 155 -4.86 -2.73 -5.33
N THR A 156 -4.68 -2.80 -6.64
CA THR A 156 -5.75 -2.52 -7.61
C THR A 156 -6.81 -3.62 -7.59
N GLY A 157 -6.42 -4.90 -7.64
CA GLY A 157 -7.32 -6.04 -7.74
C GLY A 157 -8.22 -6.26 -6.52
N PHE A 158 -7.78 -5.86 -5.32
CA PHE A 158 -8.52 -6.09 -4.07
C PHE A 158 -8.90 -4.80 -3.33
N ASN A 159 -8.76 -3.63 -3.98
CA ASN A 159 -9.03 -2.32 -3.38
C ASN A 159 -8.30 -2.12 -2.04
N LEU A 160 -7.00 -2.42 -2.02
CA LEU A 160 -6.11 -2.22 -0.87
C LEU A 160 -5.25 -0.95 -1.06
N THR A 161 -5.84 0.07 -1.67
CA THR A 161 -5.18 1.35 -1.94
C THR A 161 -4.92 2.10 -0.63
N GLY A 162 -3.75 2.75 -0.51
CA GLY A 162 -3.44 3.55 0.68
C GLY A 162 -3.06 2.78 1.95
N VAL A 163 -3.13 1.44 1.94
CA VAL A 163 -2.67 0.61 3.06
C VAL A 163 -1.33 -0.07 2.76
N PRO A 164 -0.46 -0.25 3.78
CA PRO A 164 0.78 -0.99 3.59
C PRO A 164 0.49 -2.47 3.37
N ILE A 165 1.07 -3.03 2.31
CA ILE A 165 1.00 -4.47 1.99
C ILE A 165 2.38 -5.09 2.23
N ARG A 166 2.41 -6.31 2.79
CA ARG A 166 3.64 -7.10 2.91
C ARG A 166 3.50 -8.36 2.06
N LEU A 167 4.40 -8.53 1.11
CA LEU A 167 4.48 -9.73 0.26
C LEU A 167 5.79 -10.45 0.58
N LEU A 168 5.68 -11.66 1.10
CA LEU A 168 6.82 -12.53 1.36
C LEU A 168 6.86 -13.64 0.31
N THR A 169 8.06 -14.09 -0.02
CA THR A 169 8.25 -15.29 -0.83
C THR A 169 8.79 -16.42 0.04
N ARG A 170 8.25 -17.62 -0.14
CA ARG A 170 8.77 -18.82 0.53
C ARG A 170 9.02 -19.91 -0.49
N ALA A 171 10.06 -20.71 -0.26
CA ALA A 171 10.19 -21.98 -0.94
C ALA A 171 9.09 -22.92 -0.43
N GLY A 172 8.45 -23.66 -1.33
CA GLY A 172 7.66 -24.82 -0.90
C GLY A 172 8.57 -25.81 -0.18
N LYS A 173 8.03 -26.57 0.80
CA LYS A 173 8.76 -27.71 1.38
C LYS A 173 9.17 -28.63 0.23
N ASN A 174 10.48 -28.82 0.04
CA ASN A 174 10.97 -29.83 -0.89
C ASN A 174 10.90 -31.17 -0.14
N PRO A 175 10.03 -32.11 -0.54
CA PRO A 175 9.88 -33.39 0.17
C PRO A 175 11.14 -34.26 0.14
N TYR A 176 12.16 -33.89 -0.65
CA TYR A 176 13.43 -34.63 -0.79
C TYR A 176 14.61 -34.02 -0.03
N THR A 177 14.46 -32.88 0.64
CA THR A 177 15.50 -32.36 1.54
C THR A 177 15.41 -33.10 2.87
N LYS A 178 16.33 -34.04 3.10
CA LYS A 178 16.58 -34.63 4.43
C LYS A 178 17.01 -33.52 5.40
N ASN A 179 16.48 -33.58 6.62
CA ASN A 179 16.90 -32.76 7.76
C ASN A 179 18.39 -32.87 8.02
#